data_AF-A0A6N7ZQV1-F1
#
_entry.id   AF-A0A6N7ZQV1-F1
#
_cell.length_a   1.000
_cell.length_b   1.000
_cell.length_c   1.000
_cell.angle_alpha   90.00
_cell.angle_beta   90.00
_cell.angle_gamma   90.00
#
_symmetry.space_group_name_H-M   'P 1'
#
loop_
_entity.id
_entity.type
_entity.pdbx_description
1 polymer ?
#
loop_
_entity_poly.entity_id
_entity_poly.type
_entity_poly.pdbx_seq_one_letter_code
_entity_poly.pdbx_strand_id
1 'polypeptide(L)'
;MHLINGYEIPDDMKTLSEDEFLEGAMICPTFEIDGRSGEDYEPIWECAKFDDTIFEEDGYAIVPLTDFEPYCVVLRHENETVGFYMHGQLWVDDEHRGHSFGAKMVVCASAVIGKAPDVQVVGFSIEGYDAHVKSLEIAREADPSPRI
;
A
#
# COMPACT_ATOMS: atom_id res chain seq x y z
N MET A 1 -13.38 -3.79 -0.39
CA MET A 1 -12.39 -3.94 0.71
C MET A 1 -13.03 -3.48 2.00
N HIS A 2 -12.79 -4.14 3.13
CA HIS A 2 -13.31 -3.72 4.44
C HIS A 2 -12.14 -3.48 5.38
N LEU A 3 -12.01 -2.25 5.88
CA LEU A 3 -11.00 -1.90 6.89
C LEU A 3 -11.55 -2.19 8.29
N ILE A 4 -10.69 -2.56 9.23
CA ILE A 4 -11.04 -2.88 10.60
C ILE A 4 -10.44 -1.86 11.58
N ASN A 5 -10.67 -2.03 12.89
CA ASN A 5 -10.09 -1.19 13.97
C ASN A 5 -10.33 0.32 13.83
N GLY A 6 -11.39 0.72 13.12
CA GLY A 6 -11.79 2.12 12.96
C GLY A 6 -11.05 2.88 11.86
N TYR A 7 -10.24 2.21 11.05
CA TYR A 7 -9.64 2.81 9.86
C TYR A 7 -10.69 3.07 8.78
N GLU A 8 -10.57 4.20 8.09
CA GLU A 8 -11.47 4.62 7.03
C GLU A 8 -10.68 5.00 5.77
N ILE A 9 -11.23 4.68 4.60
CA ILE A 9 -10.63 5.08 3.34
C ILE A 9 -10.84 6.59 3.17
N PRO A 10 -9.77 7.38 2.98
CA PRO A 10 -9.87 8.82 2.78
C PRO A 10 -10.74 9.17 1.57
N ASP A 11 -11.45 10.30 1.65
CA ASP A 11 -12.36 10.71 0.58
C ASP A 11 -11.63 11.08 -0.72
N ASP A 12 -10.41 11.61 -0.63
CA ASP A 12 -9.61 11.96 -1.79
C ASP A 12 -9.24 10.73 -2.64
N MET A 13 -8.91 9.59 -2.02
CA MET A 13 -8.71 8.30 -2.70
C MET A 13 -9.94 7.85 -3.50
N LYS A 14 -11.15 8.27 -3.11
CA LYS A 14 -12.40 7.92 -3.79
C LYS A 14 -12.69 8.86 -4.97
N THR A 15 -12.23 10.10 -4.90
CA THR A 15 -12.58 11.15 -5.88
C THR A 15 -11.47 11.50 -6.87
N LEU A 16 -10.20 11.28 -6.52
CA LEU A 16 -9.07 11.56 -7.40
C LEU A 16 -9.20 10.77 -8.70
N SER A 17 -8.95 11.42 -9.83
CA SER A 17 -8.72 10.73 -11.10
C SER A 17 -7.31 10.12 -11.14
N GLU A 18 -7.10 9.17 -12.05
CA GLU A 18 -5.77 8.57 -12.25
C GLU A 18 -4.74 9.62 -12.70
N ASP A 19 -5.14 10.54 -13.58
CA ASP A 19 -4.28 11.63 -14.07
C ASP A 19 -3.85 12.58 -12.94
N GLU A 20 -4.73 12.89 -12.00
CA GLU A 20 -4.40 13.71 -10.82
C GLU A 20 -3.51 12.95 -9.84
N PHE A 21 -3.79 11.66 -9.62
CA PHE A 21 -3.07 10.85 -8.65
C PHE A 21 -1.63 10.54 -9.08
N LEU A 22 -1.42 10.28 -10.37
CA LEU A 22 -0.15 9.86 -10.95
C LEU A 22 0.46 10.95 -11.85
N GLU A 23 0.12 12.21 -11.59
CA GLU A 23 0.64 13.35 -12.36
C GLU A 23 2.18 13.37 -12.32
N GLY A 24 2.79 13.35 -13.51
CA GLY A 24 4.25 13.38 -13.64
C GLY A 24 4.96 12.08 -13.27
N ALA A 25 4.23 10.98 -13.02
CA ALA A 25 4.82 9.67 -12.78
C ALA A 25 5.67 9.22 -13.98
N MET A 26 6.86 8.67 -13.69
CA MET A 26 7.73 8.07 -14.70
C MET A 26 7.69 6.55 -14.57
N ILE A 27 7.28 5.86 -15.63
CA ILE A 27 7.28 4.39 -15.66
C ILE A 27 8.59 3.90 -16.30
N CYS A 28 9.42 3.18 -15.54
CA CYS A 28 10.70 2.65 -16.02
C CYS A 28 11.12 1.41 -15.20
N PRO A 29 11.63 0.34 -15.83
CA PRO A 29 12.12 -0.85 -15.13
C PRO A 29 13.22 -0.56 -14.08
N THR A 30 13.94 0.56 -14.19
CA THR A 30 14.96 0.94 -13.20
C THR A 30 14.41 1.21 -11.79
N PHE A 31 13.08 1.35 -11.66
CA PHE A 31 12.40 1.57 -10.39
C PHE A 31 11.87 0.26 -9.77
N GLU A 32 12.16 -0.89 -10.39
CA GLU A 32 11.87 -2.19 -9.78
C GLU A 32 12.72 -2.42 -8.54
N ILE A 33 12.11 -2.97 -7.49
CA ILE A 33 12.80 -3.42 -6.28
C ILE A 33 13.10 -4.90 -6.44
N ASP A 34 14.39 -5.24 -6.56
CA ASP A 34 14.86 -6.61 -6.75
C ASP A 34 15.11 -7.29 -5.39
N GLY A 35 14.17 -8.15 -5.01
CA GLY A 35 14.23 -8.93 -3.77
C GLY A 35 14.18 -8.11 -2.48
N ARG A 36 14.51 -8.77 -1.37
CA ARG A 36 14.66 -8.14 -0.05
C ARG A 36 16.01 -7.43 0.14
N SER A 37 16.91 -7.55 -0.83
CA SER A 37 18.32 -7.16 -0.71
C SER A 37 18.54 -5.65 -0.93
N GLY A 38 18.54 -4.91 0.17
CA GLY A 38 19.04 -3.54 0.24
C GLY A 38 19.17 -3.14 1.70
N GLU A 39 20.31 -2.55 2.10
CA GLU A 39 20.51 -2.02 3.46
C GLU A 39 19.40 -1.03 3.86
N ASP A 40 18.78 -0.38 2.88
CA ASP A 40 17.69 0.59 3.06
C ASP A 40 16.37 -0.03 3.53
N TYR A 41 16.14 -1.34 3.31
CA TYR A 41 14.88 -2.01 3.67
C TYR A 41 15.01 -3.06 4.76
N GLU A 42 16.24 -3.42 5.17
CA GLU A 42 16.50 -4.38 6.25
C GLU A 42 15.68 -4.12 7.53
N PRO A 43 15.55 -2.87 8.00
CA PRO A 43 14.73 -2.57 9.18
C PRO A 43 13.24 -2.94 9.07
N ILE A 44 12.67 -2.98 7.86
CA ILE A 44 11.27 -3.37 7.63
C ILE A 44 11.07 -4.86 7.91
N TRP A 45 12.06 -5.68 7.54
CA TRP A 45 12.02 -7.13 7.70
C TRP A 45 12.28 -7.58 9.13
N GLU A 46 13.13 -6.84 9.85
CA GLU A 46 13.51 -7.17 11.22
C GLU A 46 12.53 -6.65 12.28
N CYS A 47 11.57 -5.80 11.90
CA CYS A 47 10.67 -5.22 12.85
C CYS A 47 9.71 -6.26 13.47
N ALA A 48 9.59 -6.21 14.79
CA ALA A 48 8.72 -7.10 15.56
C ALA A 48 7.53 -6.37 16.20
N LYS A 49 7.41 -5.05 16.00
CA LYS A 49 6.37 -4.21 16.61
C LYS A 49 5.52 -3.58 15.52
N PHE A 50 4.22 -3.81 15.63
CA PHE A 50 3.22 -3.30 14.71
C PHE A 50 2.07 -2.75 15.53
N ASP A 51 1.37 -1.78 14.96
CA ASP A 51 0.10 -1.28 15.49
C ASP A 51 -1.08 -2.20 15.11
N ASP A 52 -2.28 -1.78 15.50
CA ASP A 52 -3.53 -2.46 15.20
C ASP A 52 -3.69 -2.74 13.70
N THR A 53 -4.13 -3.96 13.37
CA THR A 53 -4.33 -4.40 12.00
C THR A 53 -5.33 -3.50 11.27
N ILE A 54 -5.02 -3.16 10.01
CA ILE A 54 -5.87 -2.30 9.17
C ILE A 54 -6.83 -3.15 8.32
N PHE A 55 -6.34 -4.30 7.85
CA PHE A 55 -7.04 -5.19 6.93
C PHE A 55 -6.60 -6.64 7.16
N GLU A 56 -7.55 -7.59 7.09
CA GLU A 56 -7.29 -9.03 7.15
C GLU A 56 -8.09 -9.78 6.08
N GLU A 57 -7.45 -10.71 5.37
CA GLU A 57 -8.09 -11.58 4.38
C GLU A 57 -7.23 -12.82 4.13
N ASP A 58 -7.84 -14.01 4.11
CA ASP A 58 -7.19 -15.28 3.71
C ASP A 58 -5.85 -15.58 4.41
N GLY A 59 -5.73 -15.22 5.69
CA GLY A 59 -4.50 -15.41 6.48
C GLY A 59 -3.42 -14.35 6.24
N TYR A 60 -3.73 -13.32 5.45
CA TYR A 60 -2.92 -12.12 5.31
C TYR A 60 -3.44 -10.99 6.20
N ALA A 61 -2.52 -10.18 6.70
CA ALA A 61 -2.83 -8.97 7.44
C ALA A 61 -2.01 -7.80 6.89
N ILE A 62 -2.60 -6.61 6.82
CA ILE A 62 -1.86 -5.36 6.57
C ILE A 62 -1.85 -4.58 7.87
N VAL A 63 -0.65 -4.29 8.37
CA VAL A 63 -0.44 -3.64 9.68
C VAL A 63 0.45 -2.40 9.52
N PRO A 64 0.26 -1.34 10.33
CA PRO A 64 1.17 -0.20 10.36
C PRO A 64 2.51 -0.59 11.00
N LEU A 65 3.60 -0.09 10.42
CA LEU A 65 4.92 -0.15 11.03
C LEU A 65 5.14 1.12 11.85
N THR A 66 4.95 1.05 13.17
CA THR A 66 5.15 2.19 14.05
C THR A 66 6.60 2.59 14.19
N ASP A 67 6.83 3.88 14.43
CA ASP A 67 8.15 4.48 14.61
C ASP A 67 9.09 4.36 13.40
N PHE A 68 8.52 4.11 12.20
CA PHE A 68 9.25 4.11 10.94
C PHE A 68 9.03 5.42 10.19
N GLU A 69 10.11 6.08 9.76
CA GLU A 69 10.06 7.27 8.91
C GLU A 69 10.90 7.03 7.64
N PRO A 70 10.30 7.15 6.44
CA PRO A 70 8.92 7.53 6.15
C PRO A 70 7.89 6.46 6.56
N TYR A 71 6.63 6.88 6.75
CA TYR A 71 5.55 5.98 7.19
C TYR A 71 5.43 4.76 6.27
N CYS A 72 5.25 3.59 6.90
CA CYS A 72 5.25 2.29 6.23
C CYS A 72 4.09 1.42 6.75
N VAL A 73 3.44 0.69 5.83
CA VAL A 73 2.62 -0.48 6.17
C VAL A 73 3.28 -1.72 5.65
N VAL A 74 3.08 -2.84 6.34
CA VAL A 74 3.60 -4.14 5.91
C VAL A 74 2.48 -5.13 5.67
N LEU A 75 2.67 -5.99 4.66
CA LEU A 75 1.89 -7.19 4.45
C LEU A 75 2.50 -8.32 5.29
N ARG A 76 1.66 -9.01 6.05
CA ARG A 76 2.06 -10.13 6.87
C ARG A 76 1.31 -11.40 6.49
N HIS A 77 2.01 -12.53 6.51
CA HIS A 77 1.47 -13.87 6.32
C HIS A 77 2.14 -14.82 7.31
N GLU A 78 1.39 -15.64 8.04
CA GLU A 78 1.91 -16.58 9.04
C GLU A 78 2.88 -15.96 10.08
N ASN A 79 2.70 -14.67 10.42
CA ASN A 79 3.57 -13.84 11.27
C ASN A 79 4.89 -13.39 10.64
N GLU A 80 5.12 -13.63 9.37
CA GLU A 80 6.27 -13.08 8.64
C GLU A 80 5.86 -11.82 7.88
N THR A 81 6.78 -10.87 7.76
CA THR A 81 6.62 -9.72 6.86
C THR A 81 6.98 -10.15 5.45
N VAL A 82 6.02 -10.03 4.52
CA VAL A 82 6.12 -10.55 3.15
C VAL A 82 5.92 -9.49 2.06
N GLY A 83 5.86 -8.22 2.47
CA GLY A 83 5.72 -7.07 1.60
C GLY A 83 5.59 -5.79 2.39
N PHE A 84 5.78 -4.65 1.72
CA PHE A 84 5.60 -3.34 2.31
C PHE A 84 5.11 -2.33 1.29
N TYR A 85 4.56 -1.24 1.80
CA TYR A 85 4.35 -0.01 1.08
C TYR A 85 4.86 1.17 1.90
N MET A 86 5.70 1.99 1.31
CA MET A 86 6.36 3.12 1.93
C MET A 86 6.52 4.26 0.93
N HIS A 87 5.70 5.30 1.08
CA HIS A 87 5.82 6.56 0.32
C HIS A 87 6.01 6.37 -1.21
N GLY A 88 5.11 5.62 -1.85
CA GLY A 88 5.16 5.30 -3.28
C GLY A 88 6.02 4.08 -3.64
N GLN A 89 6.93 3.68 -2.75
CA GLN A 89 7.69 2.44 -2.91
C GLN A 89 6.83 1.26 -2.46
N LEU A 90 6.77 0.24 -3.30
CA LEU A 90 5.92 -0.92 -3.09
C LEU A 90 6.70 -2.18 -3.44
N TRP A 91 6.66 -3.17 -2.55
CA TRP A 91 7.22 -4.47 -2.84
C TRP A 91 6.47 -5.59 -2.11
N VAL A 92 6.41 -6.75 -2.76
CA VAL A 92 5.82 -7.99 -2.23
C VAL A 92 6.72 -9.14 -2.67
N ASP A 93 6.99 -10.09 -1.78
CA ASP A 93 7.69 -11.33 -2.10
C ASP A 93 7.04 -12.06 -3.27
N ASP A 94 7.85 -12.65 -4.14
CA ASP A 94 7.39 -13.26 -5.38
C ASP A 94 6.30 -14.32 -5.17
N GLU A 95 6.40 -15.10 -4.09
CA GLU A 95 5.43 -16.15 -3.74
C GLU A 95 4.08 -15.62 -3.26
N HIS A 96 4.01 -14.35 -2.86
CA HIS A 96 2.81 -13.68 -2.34
C HIS A 96 2.20 -12.67 -3.34
N ARG A 97 2.76 -12.55 -4.56
CA ARG A 97 2.23 -11.68 -5.63
C ARG A 97 0.95 -12.23 -6.24
N GLY A 98 0.21 -11.36 -6.95
CA GLY A 98 -1.00 -11.73 -7.70
C GLY A 98 -2.33 -11.61 -6.95
N HIS A 99 -2.31 -11.20 -5.68
CA HIS A 99 -3.51 -11.09 -4.82
C HIS A 99 -4.00 -9.64 -4.60
N SER A 100 -3.53 -8.71 -5.43
CA SER A 100 -3.78 -7.26 -5.30
C SER A 100 -3.36 -6.66 -3.95
N PHE A 101 -2.54 -7.35 -3.16
CA PHE A 101 -2.10 -6.84 -1.86
C PHE A 101 -1.29 -5.55 -1.98
N GLY A 102 -0.58 -5.33 -3.09
CA GLY A 102 0.08 -4.07 -3.35
C GLY A 102 -0.89 -2.88 -3.36
N ALA A 103 -1.97 -2.99 -4.13
CA ALA A 103 -3.02 -1.96 -4.17
C ALA A 103 -3.73 -1.80 -2.81
N LYS A 104 -3.99 -2.91 -2.10
CA LYS A 104 -4.59 -2.88 -0.76
C LYS A 104 -3.67 -2.18 0.26
N MET A 105 -2.37 -2.39 0.19
CA MET A 105 -1.40 -1.69 1.04
C MET A 105 -1.38 -0.18 0.78
N VAL A 106 -1.51 0.26 -0.49
CA VAL A 106 -1.65 1.71 -0.81
C VAL A 106 -2.89 2.29 -0.13
N VAL A 107 -4.04 1.60 -0.21
CA VAL A 107 -5.28 2.03 0.47
C VAL A 107 -5.12 2.05 1.99
N CYS A 108 -4.53 1.00 2.57
CA CYS A 108 -4.28 0.91 4.01
C CYS A 108 -3.38 2.03 4.50
N ALA A 109 -2.28 2.32 3.79
CA ALA A 109 -1.39 3.41 4.16
C ALA A 109 -2.10 4.76 4.10
N SER A 110 -2.95 4.96 3.09
CA SER A 110 -3.78 6.16 2.97
C SER A 110 -4.75 6.30 4.14
N ALA A 111 -5.37 5.19 4.58
CA ALA A 111 -6.29 5.17 5.71
C ALA A 111 -5.61 5.54 7.04
N VAL A 112 -4.35 5.18 7.23
CA VAL A 112 -3.60 5.59 8.42
C VAL A 112 -3.14 7.05 8.32
N ILE A 113 -2.66 7.48 7.16
CA ILE A 113 -2.20 8.87 6.96
C ILE A 113 -3.39 9.85 6.92
N GLY A 114 -4.58 9.38 6.55
CA GLY A 114 -5.81 10.17 6.43
C GLY A 114 -5.94 10.93 5.10
N LYS A 115 -5.13 10.60 4.09
CA LYS A 115 -5.17 11.18 2.74
C LYS A 115 -4.52 10.24 1.72
N ALA A 116 -4.78 10.49 0.44
CA ALA A 116 -4.07 9.85 -0.67
C ALA A 116 -2.55 10.08 -0.56
N PRO A 117 -1.73 9.11 -0.98
CA PRO A 117 -0.28 9.25 -0.90
C PRO A 117 0.19 10.30 -1.93
N ASP A 118 1.19 11.08 -1.53
CA ASP A 118 1.83 12.04 -2.41
C ASP A 118 2.87 11.31 -3.26
N VAL A 119 2.43 10.87 -4.44
CA VAL A 119 3.25 10.10 -5.38
C VAL A 119 3.53 10.84 -6.68
N GLN A 120 3.28 12.15 -6.69
CA GLN A 120 3.59 13.00 -7.83
C GLN A 120 5.11 13.02 -8.04
N VAL A 121 5.54 12.94 -9.30
CA VAL A 121 6.98 12.95 -9.68
C VAL A 121 7.77 11.73 -9.16
N VAL A 122 7.10 10.66 -8.72
CA VAL A 122 7.75 9.39 -8.33
C VAL A 122 7.98 8.50 -9.56
N GLY A 123 9.07 7.73 -9.52
CA GLY A 123 9.36 6.69 -10.49
C GLY A 123 8.74 5.34 -10.11
N PHE A 124 8.13 4.65 -11.07
CA PHE A 124 7.46 3.37 -10.86
C PHE A 124 7.96 2.30 -11.83
N SER A 125 7.99 1.04 -11.38
CA SER A 125 7.85 -0.09 -12.31
C SER A 125 6.43 -0.11 -12.88
N ILE A 126 6.19 -0.93 -13.92
CA ILE A 126 4.82 -1.06 -14.46
C ILE A 126 3.86 -1.65 -13.41
N GLU A 127 4.31 -2.62 -12.63
CA GLU A 127 3.53 -3.24 -11.55
C GLU A 127 3.28 -2.25 -10.41
N GLY A 128 4.26 -1.41 -10.08
CA GLY A 128 4.11 -0.35 -9.10
C GLY A 128 3.05 0.66 -9.52
N TYR A 129 3.08 1.09 -10.78
CA TYR A 129 2.08 1.98 -11.37
C TYR A 129 0.68 1.34 -11.32
N ASP A 130 0.56 0.10 -11.80
CA ASP A 130 -0.71 -0.63 -11.85
C ASP A 130 -1.30 -0.83 -10.44
N ALA A 131 -0.47 -1.07 -9.43
CA ALA A 131 -0.93 -1.18 -8.05
C ALA A 131 -1.52 0.14 -7.52
N HIS A 132 -0.94 1.28 -7.88
CA HIS A 132 -1.47 2.58 -7.50
C HIS A 132 -2.79 2.89 -8.22
N VAL A 133 -2.88 2.64 -9.53
CA VAL A 133 -4.14 2.75 -10.28
C VAL A 133 -5.22 1.87 -9.65
N LYS A 134 -4.89 0.60 -9.40
CA LYS A 134 -5.82 -0.36 -8.80
C LYS A 134 -6.28 0.03 -7.41
N SER A 135 -5.45 0.77 -6.66
CA SER A 135 -5.82 1.25 -5.33
C SER A 135 -6.98 2.25 -5.36
N LEU A 136 -7.06 3.11 -6.39
CA LEU A 136 -8.19 4.02 -6.59
C LEU A 136 -9.47 3.26 -6.91
N GLU A 137 -9.39 2.21 -7.74
CA GLU A 137 -10.54 1.33 -8.02
C GLU A 137 -11.05 0.68 -6.74
N ILE A 138 -10.16 0.09 -5.94
CA ILE A 138 -10.51 -0.53 -4.66
C ILE A 138 -11.15 0.49 -3.70
N ALA A 139 -10.62 1.70 -3.62
CA ALA A 139 -11.14 2.76 -2.77
C ALA A 139 -12.57 3.17 -3.16
N ARG A 140 -12.84 3.28 -4.48
CA ARG A 140 -14.17 3.61 -5.02
C ARG A 140 -15.18 2.49 -4.81
N GLU A 141 -14.75 1.23 -4.94
CA GLU A 141 -15.61 0.04 -4.77
C GLU A 141 -15.90 -0.30 -3.30
N ALA A 142 -15.04 0.15 -2.38
CA ALA A 142 -15.19 -0.12 -0.96
C ALA A 142 -16.34 0.65 -0.29
N ASP A 143 -17.02 1.53 -1.01
CA ASP A 143 -18.20 2.25 -0.53
C ASP A 143 -19.50 1.42 -0.72
N PRO A 144 -20.15 0.92 0.36
CA PRO A 144 -21.42 0.26 0.24
C PRO A 144 -22.56 1.29 0.34
N SER A 145 -23.10 1.69 -0.82
CA SER A 145 -24.50 2.14 -1.01
C SER A 145 -24.89 3.61 -0.77
N PRO A 146 -25.99 4.08 -1.42
CA PRO A 146 -26.28 5.48 -1.65
C PRO A 146 -26.71 6.20 -0.39
N ARG A 147 -26.32 7.48 -0.28
CA ARG A 147 -26.81 8.40 0.76
C ARG A 147 -28.35 8.43 0.69
N ILE A 148 -28.99 7.87 1.72
CA ILE A 148 -30.44 7.92 1.95
C ILE A 148 -30.85 9.37 2.28
#